data_AF-A0A1B1A2W4-F1
#
_entry.id   AF-A0A1B1A2W4-F1
#
_cell.length_a   1.000
_cell.length_b   1.000
_cell.length_c   1.000
_cell.angle_alpha   90.00
_cell.angle_beta   90.00
_cell.angle_gamma   90.00
#
_symmetry.space_group_name_H-M   'P 1'
#
loop_
_entity.id
_entity.type
_entity.pdbx_description
1 polymer ?
#
loop_
_entity_poly.entity_id
_entity_poly.type
_entity_poly.pdbx_seq_one_letter_code
_entity_poly.pdbx_strand_id
1 'polypeptide(L)'
;MVTWLLFGGILPAAGEDRASTPETTEEALLTYLGGDGCVIGPHSADAAMAAGLDGDALEALGARLLADGSAEQQRDWTLLGPEVCTIRFPDVTSELTLNSPEVQATLQRDLWVPSLETIQHLGETSETLREFDLSLRDFEEEGILADELRKAGIDPDDLAEYVERYPCVVDASALMKELKETRGWPEERSFRAYAKLIAAGVKSGELVFFSKSPLQTPPAMMLTTPVCWSDEDMEAIAHDRTIREQYFDAFIRQISEKTSCEGGAVSDAIIGGAANKLWAELADEKPENAWIGVDVLWGAIGAGWFEGASFSNKGTPRPPLCRF
;
A
#
# COMPACT_ATOMS: atom_id res chain seq x y z
N MET A 1 56.10 -9.64 -56.50
CA MET A 1 56.65 -10.84 -55.85
C MET A 1 57.16 -10.40 -54.48
N VAL A 2 56.27 -10.30 -53.49
CA VAL A 2 56.63 -9.94 -52.11
C VAL A 2 55.76 -10.78 -51.18
N THR A 3 56.45 -11.38 -50.22
CA THR A 3 56.11 -12.55 -49.43
C THR A 3 55.20 -12.22 -48.26
N TRP A 4 54.22 -13.09 -48.02
CA TRP A 4 53.37 -13.13 -46.83
C TRP A 4 54.16 -13.57 -45.60
N LEU A 5 53.99 -12.88 -44.46
CA LEU A 5 54.37 -13.36 -43.13
C LEU A 5 53.15 -13.26 -42.20
N LEU A 6 52.60 -14.44 -41.90
CA LEU A 6 51.59 -14.69 -40.88
C LEU A 6 52.27 -14.67 -39.50
N PHE A 7 51.84 -13.78 -38.61
CA PHE A 7 52.07 -13.92 -37.17
C PHE A 7 50.76 -14.26 -36.49
N GLY A 8 50.63 -15.53 -36.09
CA GLY A 8 49.60 -15.99 -35.17
C GLY A 8 49.97 -15.59 -33.75
N GLY A 9 49.19 -14.67 -33.17
CA GLY A 9 49.19 -14.37 -31.74
C GLY A 9 48.09 -15.16 -31.06
N ILE A 10 48.47 -16.13 -30.23
CA ILE A 10 47.58 -16.80 -29.28
C ILE A 10 47.39 -15.84 -28.11
N LEU A 11 46.20 -15.25 -27.98
CA LEU A 11 45.81 -14.51 -26.77
C LEU A 11 45.46 -15.54 -25.67
N PRO A 12 45.97 -15.37 -24.44
CA PRO A 12 45.49 -16.17 -23.31
C PRO A 12 44.05 -15.77 -23.00
N ALA A 13 43.19 -16.77 -22.81
CA ALA A 13 41.87 -16.56 -22.25
C ALA A 13 42.02 -15.92 -20.86
N ALA A 14 41.60 -14.67 -20.73
CA ALA A 14 41.38 -14.07 -19.42
C ALA A 14 40.28 -14.90 -18.76
N GLY A 15 40.65 -15.68 -17.73
CA GLY A 15 39.68 -16.18 -16.79
C GLY A 15 39.06 -14.96 -16.12
N GLU A 16 37.83 -14.64 -16.50
CA GLU A 16 36.98 -13.80 -15.67
C GLU A 16 36.89 -14.51 -14.32
N ASP A 17 37.60 -13.96 -13.34
CA ASP A 17 37.27 -14.12 -11.92
C ASP A 17 35.82 -13.69 -11.77
N ARG A 18 34.90 -14.64 -11.94
CA ARG A 18 33.53 -14.50 -11.46
C ARG A 18 33.68 -14.28 -9.97
N ALA A 19 33.59 -13.02 -9.56
CA ALA A 19 33.39 -12.66 -8.17
C ALA A 19 32.28 -13.58 -7.66
N SER A 20 32.63 -14.49 -6.77
CA SER A 20 31.68 -15.39 -6.13
C SER A 20 30.62 -14.51 -5.51
N THR A 21 29.39 -14.59 -6.02
CA THR A 21 28.24 -13.95 -5.41
C THR A 21 28.23 -14.33 -3.93
N PRO A 22 28.03 -13.37 -3.01
CA PRO A 22 27.98 -13.67 -1.59
C PRO A 22 26.94 -14.77 -1.36
N GLU A 23 27.34 -15.79 -0.59
CA GLU A 23 26.48 -16.92 -0.26
C GLU A 23 25.24 -16.39 0.48
N THR A 24 24.06 -16.70 -0.05
CA THR A 24 22.80 -16.30 0.60
C THR A 24 22.63 -17.12 1.87
N THR A 25 22.51 -16.44 3.01
CA THR A 25 22.32 -17.11 4.30
C THR A 25 20.84 -17.45 4.51
N GLU A 26 20.58 -18.49 5.31
CA GLU A 26 19.21 -18.82 5.73
C GLU A 26 18.51 -17.66 6.45
N GLU A 27 19.24 -16.92 7.29
CA GLU A 27 18.71 -15.74 7.98
C GLU A 27 18.25 -14.65 6.99
N ALA A 28 18.98 -14.44 5.90
CA ALA A 28 18.59 -13.51 4.84
C ALA A 28 17.31 -13.96 4.12
N LEU A 29 17.19 -15.26 3.83
CA LEU A 29 15.98 -15.83 3.23
C LEU A 29 14.77 -15.73 4.16
N LEU A 30 14.92 -16.07 5.44
CA LEU A 30 13.83 -15.97 6.42
C LEU A 30 13.43 -14.52 6.67
N THR A 31 14.38 -13.59 6.66
CA THR A 31 14.10 -12.15 6.72
C THR A 31 13.27 -11.72 5.51
N TYR A 32 13.69 -12.10 4.30
CA TYR A 32 12.94 -11.82 3.07
C TYR A 32 11.52 -12.41 3.12
N LEU A 33 11.41 -13.70 3.44
CA LEU A 33 10.14 -14.41 3.54
C LEU A 33 9.22 -13.80 4.59
N GLY A 34 9.74 -13.29 5.71
CA GLY A 34 8.93 -12.59 6.70
C GLY A 34 8.17 -11.39 6.12
N GLY A 35 8.73 -10.70 5.12
CA GLY A 35 8.06 -9.62 4.39
C GLY A 35 7.12 -10.09 3.29
N ASP A 36 7.35 -11.28 2.72
CA ASP A 36 6.50 -11.91 1.69
C ASP A 36 5.46 -12.89 2.27
N GLY A 37 5.26 -12.87 3.58
CA GLY A 37 4.17 -13.61 4.22
C GLY A 37 4.52 -15.01 4.69
N CYS A 38 5.81 -15.33 4.82
CA CYS A 38 6.31 -16.63 5.23
C CYS A 38 5.78 -17.77 4.34
N VAL A 39 5.75 -17.54 3.02
CA VAL A 39 5.33 -18.52 2.03
C VAL A 39 6.32 -18.62 0.88
N ILE A 40 6.47 -19.82 0.33
CA ILE A 40 7.22 -20.07 -0.91
C ILE A 40 6.22 -20.63 -1.93
N GLY A 41 6.03 -19.94 -3.04
CA GLY A 41 5.11 -20.34 -4.11
C GLY A 41 5.72 -20.23 -5.50
N PRO A 42 4.89 -20.30 -6.56
CA PRO A 42 5.34 -20.42 -7.94
C PRO A 42 6.27 -19.32 -8.45
N HIS A 43 6.26 -18.14 -7.81
CA HIS A 43 7.05 -16.98 -8.20
C HIS A 43 8.10 -16.57 -7.16
N SER A 44 8.21 -17.28 -6.04
CA SER A 44 9.07 -16.87 -4.93
C SER A 44 10.55 -16.94 -5.27
N ALA A 45 11.00 -17.93 -6.05
CA ALA A 45 12.40 -18.03 -6.49
C ALA A 45 12.79 -16.84 -7.39
N ASP A 46 11.96 -16.52 -8.39
CA ASP A 46 12.17 -15.36 -9.27
C ASP A 46 12.16 -14.03 -8.51
N ALA A 47 11.23 -13.88 -7.56
CA ALA A 47 11.13 -12.69 -6.73
C ALA A 47 12.34 -12.54 -5.78
N ALA A 48 12.85 -13.66 -5.24
CA ALA A 48 14.06 -13.68 -4.42
C ALA A 48 15.30 -13.31 -5.26
N MET A 49 15.43 -13.85 -6.47
CA MET A 49 16.49 -13.48 -7.41
C MET A 49 16.44 -11.99 -7.77
N ALA A 50 15.24 -11.43 -7.99
CA ALA A 50 15.08 -10.00 -8.24
C ALA A 50 15.47 -9.14 -7.02
N ALA A 51 15.39 -9.70 -5.80
CA ALA A 51 15.87 -9.08 -4.57
C ALA A 51 17.37 -9.33 -4.29
N GLY A 52 18.09 -9.99 -5.20
CA GLY A 52 19.51 -10.31 -5.06
C GLY A 52 19.81 -11.50 -4.15
N LEU A 53 18.83 -12.37 -3.92
CA LEU A 53 18.94 -13.60 -3.14
C LEU A 53 19.03 -14.83 -4.05
N ASP A 54 19.54 -15.93 -3.52
CA ASP A 54 19.62 -17.21 -4.23
C ASP A 54 18.26 -17.93 -4.22
N GLY A 55 17.65 -18.06 -5.41
CA GLY A 55 16.37 -18.75 -5.60
C GLY A 55 16.45 -20.26 -5.35
N ASP A 56 17.55 -20.91 -5.70
CA ASP A 56 17.74 -22.34 -5.45
C ASP A 56 17.88 -22.61 -3.94
N ALA A 57 18.59 -21.72 -3.23
CA ALA A 57 18.70 -21.77 -1.78
C ALA A 57 17.34 -21.60 -1.09
N LEU A 58 16.46 -20.75 -1.64
CA LEU A 58 15.09 -20.58 -1.14
C LEU A 58 14.26 -21.85 -1.31
N GLU A 59 14.29 -22.48 -2.48
CA GLU A 59 13.58 -23.74 -2.72
C GLU A 59 14.11 -24.87 -1.81
N ALA A 60 15.43 -24.96 -1.65
CA ALA A 60 16.07 -25.91 -0.76
C ALA A 60 15.67 -25.70 0.71
N LEU A 61 15.56 -24.45 1.15
CA LEU A 61 15.04 -24.08 2.47
C LEU A 61 13.60 -24.60 2.65
N GLY A 62 12.72 -24.34 1.69
CA GLY A 62 11.33 -24.83 1.71
C GLY A 62 11.23 -26.34 1.80
N ALA A 63 11.98 -27.06 0.95
CA ALA A 63 12.02 -28.52 0.96
C ALA A 63 12.51 -29.10 2.31
N ARG A 64 13.51 -28.46 2.94
CA ARG A 64 14.00 -28.85 4.26
C ARG A 64 12.94 -28.65 5.35
N LEU A 65 12.29 -27.48 5.39
CA LEU A 65 11.27 -27.16 6.39
C LEU A 65 10.01 -28.03 6.24
N LEU A 66 9.68 -28.47 5.02
CA LEU A 66 8.65 -29.48 4.80
C LEU A 66 9.06 -30.84 5.38
N ALA A 67 10.31 -31.25 5.16
CA ALA A 67 10.82 -32.54 5.63
C ALA A 67 10.93 -32.64 7.16
N ASP A 68 11.21 -31.53 7.85
CA ASP A 68 11.30 -31.47 9.31
C ASP A 68 9.96 -31.15 10.02
N GLY A 69 8.90 -30.87 9.25
CA GLY A 69 7.55 -30.60 9.76
C GLY A 69 7.32 -29.16 10.22
N SER A 70 8.27 -28.26 9.98
CA SER A 70 8.15 -26.83 10.30
C SER A 70 7.42 -26.01 9.22
N ALA A 71 7.05 -26.64 8.10
CA ALA A 71 6.24 -26.05 7.04
C ALA A 71 5.15 -27.01 6.55
N GLU A 72 4.13 -26.46 5.89
CA GLU A 72 2.98 -27.19 5.34
C GLU A 72 2.84 -26.93 3.84
N GLN A 73 2.61 -28.00 3.07
CA GLN A 73 2.31 -27.88 1.64
C GLN A 73 0.81 -27.65 1.42
N GLN A 74 0.46 -26.59 0.70
CA GLN A 74 -0.89 -26.29 0.21
C GLN A 74 -0.87 -26.04 -1.29
N ARG A 75 -1.26 -27.04 -2.08
CA ARG A 75 -1.12 -27.03 -3.56
C ARG A 75 0.32 -26.69 -3.96
N ASP A 76 0.53 -25.59 -4.67
CA ASP A 76 1.84 -25.13 -5.14
C ASP A 76 2.54 -24.19 -4.14
N TRP A 77 2.00 -24.05 -2.92
CA TRP A 77 2.53 -23.17 -1.87
C TRP A 77 3.08 -23.98 -0.70
N THR A 78 4.24 -23.56 -0.20
CA THR A 78 4.82 -24.00 1.09
C THR A 78 4.62 -22.89 2.11
N LEU A 79 3.84 -23.15 3.16
CA LEU A 79 3.58 -22.19 4.24
C LEU A 79 4.50 -22.51 5.41
N LEU A 80 5.31 -21.54 5.83
CA LEU A 80 6.24 -21.70 6.95
C LEU A 80 5.51 -21.49 8.28
N GLY A 81 5.78 -22.39 9.23
CA GLY A 81 5.23 -22.34 10.59
C GLY A 81 5.74 -21.14 11.39
N PRO A 82 5.01 -20.73 12.44
CA PRO A 82 5.37 -19.58 13.27
C PRO A 82 6.68 -19.75 14.03
N GLU A 83 7.11 -20.99 14.27
CA GLU A 83 8.37 -21.31 14.97
C GLU A 83 9.62 -21.00 14.14
N VAL A 84 9.48 -20.90 12.81
CA VAL A 84 10.62 -20.68 11.88
C VAL A 84 10.54 -19.36 11.13
N CYS A 85 9.35 -18.78 10.96
CA CYS A 85 9.17 -17.51 10.25
C CYS A 85 8.04 -16.69 10.84
N THR A 86 8.32 -15.43 11.17
CA THR A 86 7.32 -14.45 11.63
C THR A 86 6.87 -13.58 10.46
N ILE A 87 5.58 -13.56 10.18
CA ILE A 87 5.00 -12.69 9.15
C ILE A 87 5.04 -11.24 9.65
N ARG A 88 5.69 -10.37 8.89
CA ARG A 88 5.80 -8.94 9.18
C ARG A 88 4.93 -8.17 8.21
N PHE A 89 4.52 -6.97 8.60
CA PHE A 89 3.88 -6.07 7.64
C PHE A 89 4.82 -5.88 6.44
N PRO A 90 4.34 -6.10 5.19
CA PRO A 90 5.20 -6.22 4.02
C PRO A 90 6.14 -5.03 3.83
N ASP A 91 7.37 -5.32 3.41
CA ASP A 91 8.34 -4.32 3.00
C ASP A 91 8.24 -4.11 1.48
N VAL A 92 7.43 -3.13 1.08
CA VAL A 92 7.12 -2.88 -0.33
C VAL A 92 7.97 -1.74 -0.85
N THR A 93 8.84 -2.04 -1.82
CA THR A 93 9.57 -1.00 -2.55
C THR A 93 8.65 -0.35 -3.59
N SER A 94 8.49 0.98 -3.49
CA SER A 94 7.68 1.78 -4.41
C SER A 94 8.55 2.59 -5.38
N GLU A 95 8.12 2.67 -6.65
CA GLU A 95 8.70 3.57 -7.66
C GLU A 95 8.31 5.05 -7.42
N LEU A 96 7.28 5.27 -6.61
CA LEU A 96 6.78 6.59 -6.22
C LEU A 96 7.01 6.79 -4.73
N THR A 97 7.29 8.02 -4.35
CA THR A 97 7.36 8.46 -2.95
C THR A 97 6.38 9.62 -2.76
N LEU A 98 6.11 10.00 -1.52
CA LEU A 98 5.29 11.19 -1.26
C LEU A 98 5.91 12.46 -1.87
N ASN A 99 7.23 12.51 -2.04
CA ASN A 99 7.94 13.63 -2.67
C ASN A 99 8.02 13.54 -4.21
N SER A 100 7.47 12.50 -4.82
CA SER A 100 7.43 12.41 -6.28
C SER A 100 6.60 13.56 -6.85
N PRO A 101 7.04 14.23 -7.93
CA PRO A 101 6.33 15.39 -8.48
C PRO A 101 4.86 15.10 -8.79
N GLU A 102 4.56 13.91 -9.29
CA GLU A 102 3.20 13.49 -9.62
C GLU A 102 2.34 13.32 -8.36
N VAL A 103 2.93 12.84 -7.26
CA VAL A 103 2.24 12.72 -5.97
C VAL A 103 2.02 14.10 -5.37
N GLN A 104 3.07 14.94 -5.35
CA GLN A 104 2.96 16.32 -4.87
C GLN A 104 1.93 17.13 -5.67
N ALA A 105 1.86 16.98 -7.00
CA ALA A 105 0.84 17.64 -7.81
C ALA A 105 -0.60 17.26 -7.41
N THR A 106 -0.80 16.04 -6.91
CA THR A 106 -2.11 15.61 -6.41
C THR A 106 -2.41 16.05 -4.99
N LEU A 107 -1.38 16.23 -4.16
CA LEU A 107 -1.48 16.75 -2.79
C LEU A 107 -1.67 18.27 -2.77
N GLN A 108 -1.05 18.96 -3.73
CA GLN A 108 -1.02 20.41 -3.87
C GLN A 108 -2.03 20.92 -4.90
N ARG A 109 -3.18 20.26 -5.08
CA ARG A 109 -4.14 20.80 -6.05
C ARG A 109 -4.55 22.19 -5.62
N ASP A 110 -4.04 23.20 -6.35
CA ASP A 110 -4.50 24.57 -6.34
C ASP A 110 -6.00 24.52 -6.62
N LEU A 111 -6.79 24.48 -5.55
CA LEU A 111 -8.23 24.62 -5.64
C LEU A 111 -8.45 26.02 -6.20
N TRP A 112 -8.88 26.07 -7.44
CA TRP A 112 -9.43 27.30 -7.96
C TRP A 112 -10.75 27.55 -7.22
N VAL A 113 -10.68 28.38 -6.20
CA VAL A 113 -11.86 28.89 -5.51
C VAL A 113 -12.43 30.03 -6.36
N PRO A 114 -13.64 29.89 -6.93
CA PRO A 114 -14.24 30.93 -7.72
C PRO A 114 -14.52 32.16 -6.86
N SER A 115 -14.20 33.34 -7.37
CA SER A 115 -14.59 34.58 -6.70
C SER A 115 -16.12 34.69 -6.58
N LEU A 116 -16.62 35.50 -5.63
CA LEU A 116 -18.06 35.77 -5.50
C LEU A 116 -18.68 36.29 -6.80
N GLU A 117 -17.93 37.10 -7.57
CA GLU A 117 -18.38 37.59 -8.88
C GLU A 117 -18.53 36.44 -9.88
N THR A 118 -17.58 35.49 -9.88
CA THR A 118 -17.64 34.31 -10.73
C THR A 118 -18.82 33.41 -10.40
N ILE A 119 -19.05 33.14 -9.11
CA ILE A 119 -20.21 32.37 -8.62
C ILE A 119 -21.51 32.98 -9.13
N GLN A 120 -21.67 34.30 -8.94
CA GLN A 120 -22.86 35.02 -9.38
C GLN A 120 -23.00 35.05 -10.91
N HIS A 121 -21.89 35.21 -11.62
CA HIS A 121 -21.88 35.31 -13.08
C HIS A 121 -22.27 33.99 -13.76
N LEU A 122 -21.71 32.88 -13.27
CA LEU A 122 -21.97 31.54 -13.79
C LEU A 122 -23.27 30.95 -13.25
N GLY A 123 -23.83 31.54 -12.19
CA GLY A 123 -25.02 31.00 -11.51
C GLY A 123 -24.72 29.68 -10.81
N GLU A 124 -23.51 29.55 -10.27
CA GLU A 124 -23.10 28.36 -9.52
C GLU A 124 -24.02 28.15 -8.32
N THR A 125 -24.23 26.89 -7.97
CA THR A 125 -25.03 26.49 -6.81
C THR A 125 -24.14 25.80 -5.77
N SER A 126 -24.61 25.66 -4.53
CA SER A 126 -23.89 24.84 -3.54
C SER A 126 -23.64 23.42 -4.06
N GLU A 127 -24.57 22.86 -4.86
CA GLU A 127 -24.40 21.56 -5.50
C GLU A 127 -23.24 21.55 -6.50
N THR A 128 -23.17 22.55 -7.39
CA THR A 128 -22.10 22.64 -8.38
C THR A 128 -20.74 22.94 -7.76
N LEU A 129 -20.69 23.80 -6.74
CA LEU A 129 -19.45 24.05 -5.99
C LEU A 129 -18.96 22.78 -5.28
N ARG A 130 -19.88 21.94 -4.77
CA ARG A 130 -19.53 20.60 -4.26
C ARG A 130 -19.05 19.64 -5.34
N GLU A 131 -19.59 19.70 -6.56
CA GLU A 131 -19.05 18.93 -7.70
C GLU A 131 -17.62 19.34 -8.06
N PHE A 132 -17.21 20.57 -7.72
CA PHE A 132 -15.82 21.05 -7.80
C PHE A 132 -15.00 20.77 -6.54
N ASP A 133 -15.54 20.01 -5.59
CA ASP A 133 -14.95 19.67 -4.30
C ASP A 133 -14.60 20.91 -3.44
N LEU A 134 -15.39 21.98 -3.51
CA LEU A 134 -15.22 23.19 -2.69
C LEU A 134 -16.04 23.09 -1.40
N SER A 135 -15.40 23.37 -0.28
CA SER A 135 -15.98 23.46 1.07
C SER A 135 -16.07 24.91 1.52
N LEU A 136 -16.81 25.16 2.61
CA LEU A 136 -16.86 26.50 3.23
C LEU A 136 -15.47 27.02 3.60
N ARG A 137 -14.60 26.13 4.11
CA ARG A 137 -13.25 26.48 4.53
C ARG A 137 -12.37 26.97 3.38
N ASP A 138 -12.52 26.39 2.18
CA ASP A 138 -11.76 26.84 1.00
C ASP A 138 -12.06 28.30 0.67
N PHE A 139 -13.32 28.73 0.83
CA PHE A 139 -13.70 30.13 0.69
C PHE A 139 -13.13 31.00 1.81
N GLU A 140 -13.17 30.52 3.06
CA GLU A 140 -12.62 31.26 4.20
C GLU A 140 -11.11 31.47 4.11
N GLU A 141 -10.36 30.49 3.58
CA GLU A 141 -8.91 30.59 3.34
C GLU A 141 -8.58 31.64 2.26
N GLU A 142 -9.46 31.83 1.28
CA GLU A 142 -9.40 32.93 0.29
C GLU A 142 -9.98 34.25 0.82
N GLY A 143 -10.38 34.29 2.10
CA GLY A 143 -10.92 35.48 2.76
C GLY A 143 -12.38 35.78 2.42
N ILE A 144 -13.11 34.83 1.83
CA ILE A 144 -14.54 34.91 1.52
C ILE A 144 -15.32 34.30 2.69
N LEU A 145 -16.04 35.13 3.43
CA LEU A 145 -16.77 34.69 4.62
C LEU A 145 -18.13 34.07 4.28
N ALA A 146 -18.66 33.23 5.18
CA ALA A 146 -19.99 32.62 5.06
C ALA A 146 -21.12 33.61 4.71
N ASP A 147 -21.13 34.80 5.33
CA ASP A 147 -22.14 35.83 5.03
C ASP A 147 -22.01 36.41 3.62
N GLU A 148 -20.84 36.34 3.00
CA GLU A 148 -20.60 36.77 1.62
C GLU A 148 -21.07 35.72 0.63
N LEU A 149 -20.86 34.43 0.93
CA LEU A 149 -21.44 33.32 0.18
C LEU A 149 -22.98 33.38 0.18
N ARG A 150 -23.61 33.66 1.33
CA ARG A 150 -25.06 33.87 1.42
C ARG A 150 -25.55 34.99 0.50
N LYS A 151 -24.80 36.10 0.41
CA LYS A 151 -25.12 37.21 -0.51
C LYS A 151 -24.94 36.81 -1.98
N ALA A 152 -24.08 35.84 -2.28
CA ALA A 152 -23.94 35.23 -3.59
C ALA A 152 -24.98 34.15 -3.89
N GLY A 153 -25.90 33.85 -2.96
CA GLY A 153 -26.94 32.85 -3.14
C GLY A 153 -26.49 31.41 -2.88
N ILE A 154 -25.31 31.24 -2.27
CA ILE A 154 -24.79 29.96 -1.81
C ILE A 154 -25.13 29.80 -0.34
N ASP A 155 -25.68 28.66 0.07
CA ASP A 155 -25.87 28.36 1.49
C ASP A 155 -24.56 27.79 2.06
N PRO A 156 -23.88 28.50 2.99
CA PRO A 156 -22.67 28.00 3.63
C PRO A 156 -22.90 26.67 4.34
N ASP A 157 -24.11 26.40 4.82
CA ASP A 157 -24.41 25.17 5.55
C ASP A 157 -24.38 23.96 4.58
N ASP A 158 -24.77 24.15 3.32
CA ASP A 158 -24.65 23.13 2.26
C ASP A 158 -23.19 22.77 1.94
N LEU A 159 -22.28 23.75 2.12
CA LEU A 159 -20.83 23.60 1.92
C LEU A 159 -20.08 23.20 3.20
N ALA A 160 -20.68 23.43 4.38
CA ALA A 160 -20.15 23.00 5.67
C ALA A 160 -20.44 21.53 5.95
N GLU A 161 -21.53 20.99 5.41
CA GLU A 161 -21.85 19.56 5.47
C GLU A 161 -20.98 18.72 4.51
N TYR A 162 -20.37 19.35 3.50
CA TYR A 162 -19.50 18.67 2.56
C TYR A 162 -18.10 18.49 3.15
N VAL A 163 -17.70 17.23 3.22
CA VAL A 163 -16.46 16.72 3.82
C VAL A 163 -15.29 17.62 3.43
N GLU A 164 -14.75 18.32 4.44
CA GLU A 164 -13.50 19.08 4.37
C GLU A 164 -12.52 18.31 3.48
N ARG A 165 -12.13 18.90 2.35
CA ARG A 165 -11.10 18.31 1.50
C ARG A 165 -9.82 18.39 2.31
N TYR A 166 -9.44 17.28 2.92
CA TYR A 166 -8.19 17.21 3.65
C TYR A 166 -7.07 17.47 2.63
N PRO A 167 -6.24 18.52 2.76
CA PRO A 167 -5.04 18.76 1.93
C PRO A 167 -3.95 17.68 2.14
N CYS A 168 -4.38 16.51 2.60
CA CYS A 168 -3.62 15.43 3.14
C CYS A 168 -4.03 14.10 2.54
N VAL A 169 -4.90 14.04 1.54
CA VAL A 169 -5.31 12.76 0.91
C VAL A 169 -4.48 12.44 -0.31
N VAL A 170 -4.04 11.18 -0.43
CA VAL A 170 -3.51 10.65 -1.69
C VAL A 170 -4.68 10.15 -2.53
N ASP A 171 -5.14 10.97 -3.47
CA ASP A 171 -6.22 10.63 -4.39
C ASP A 171 -5.72 9.69 -5.51
N ALA A 172 -6.20 8.44 -5.47
CA ALA A 172 -5.86 7.41 -6.45
C ALA A 172 -6.19 7.84 -7.89
N SER A 173 -7.37 8.40 -8.12
CA SER A 173 -7.85 8.76 -9.46
C SER A 173 -7.05 9.93 -10.03
N ALA A 174 -6.78 10.94 -9.19
CA ALA A 174 -5.94 12.07 -9.55
C ALA A 174 -4.51 11.62 -9.88
N LEU A 175 -3.91 10.77 -9.05
CA LEU A 175 -2.55 10.29 -9.27
C LEU A 175 -2.43 9.39 -10.50
N MET A 176 -3.38 8.49 -10.73
CA MET A 176 -3.37 7.67 -11.94
C MET A 176 -3.52 8.52 -13.20
N LYS A 177 -4.37 9.56 -13.17
CA LYS A 177 -4.49 10.52 -14.27
C LYS A 177 -3.15 11.25 -14.49
N GLU A 178 -2.54 11.76 -13.44
CA GLU A 178 -1.25 12.47 -13.49
C GLU A 178 -0.15 11.58 -14.07
N LEU A 179 -0.03 10.33 -13.62
CA LEU A 179 0.97 9.36 -14.11
C LEU A 179 0.75 9.01 -15.59
N LYS A 180 -0.50 8.96 -16.04
CA LYS A 180 -0.83 8.77 -17.45
C LYS A 180 -0.40 9.97 -18.28
N GLU A 181 -0.67 11.18 -17.81
CA GLU A 181 -0.37 12.42 -18.53
C GLU A 181 1.14 12.71 -18.56
N THR A 182 1.85 12.50 -17.46
CA THR A 182 3.28 12.85 -17.34
C THR A 182 4.22 11.73 -17.77
N ARG A 183 3.88 10.45 -17.50
CA ARG A 183 4.74 9.30 -17.79
C ARG A 183 4.21 8.39 -18.90
N GLY A 184 3.00 8.61 -19.40
CA GLY A 184 2.38 7.73 -20.39
C GLY A 184 2.08 6.33 -19.84
N TRP A 185 1.97 6.16 -18.53
CA TRP A 185 1.76 4.85 -17.93
C TRP A 185 0.34 4.32 -18.21
N PRO A 186 0.19 3.04 -18.60
CA PRO A 186 -1.13 2.42 -18.71
C PRO A 186 -1.76 2.30 -17.31
N GLU A 187 -3.10 2.30 -17.24
CA GLU A 187 -3.89 2.24 -16.00
C GLU A 187 -3.40 1.17 -15.03
N GLU A 188 -3.18 -0.03 -15.54
CA GLU A 188 -2.71 -1.18 -14.75
C GLU A 188 -1.32 -0.98 -14.13
N ARG A 189 -0.40 -0.29 -14.84
CA ARG A 189 0.90 0.07 -14.26
C ARG A 189 0.73 1.18 -13.20
N SER A 190 -0.11 2.17 -13.48
CA SER A 190 -0.40 3.27 -12.55
C SER A 190 -1.03 2.75 -11.25
N PHE A 191 -1.98 1.82 -11.34
CA PHE A 191 -2.59 1.18 -10.18
C PHE A 191 -1.55 0.44 -9.32
N ARG A 192 -0.69 -0.39 -9.94
CA ARG A 192 0.35 -1.10 -9.18
C ARG A 192 1.33 -0.14 -8.52
N ALA A 193 1.72 0.95 -9.19
CA ALA A 193 2.57 1.97 -8.60
C ALA A 193 1.88 2.69 -7.43
N TYR A 194 0.59 2.99 -7.56
CA TYR A 194 -0.23 3.55 -6.48
C TYR A 194 -0.33 2.58 -5.29
N ALA A 195 -0.68 1.32 -5.51
CA ALA A 195 -0.77 0.32 -4.45
C ALA A 195 0.55 0.15 -3.69
N LYS A 196 1.68 0.16 -4.41
CA LYS A 196 3.02 0.14 -3.80
C LYS A 196 3.34 1.41 -3.02
N LEU A 197 2.95 2.59 -3.52
CA LEU A 197 3.10 3.85 -2.78
C LEU A 197 2.32 3.80 -1.46
N ILE A 198 1.06 3.37 -1.50
CA ILE A 198 0.24 3.24 -0.29
C ILE A 198 0.84 2.23 0.67
N ALA A 199 1.19 1.02 0.22
CA ALA A 199 1.78 0.00 1.08
C ALA A 199 3.08 0.47 1.75
N ALA A 200 3.97 1.13 0.98
CA ALA A 200 5.20 1.70 1.50
C ALA A 200 4.94 2.82 2.51
N GLY A 201 4.01 3.75 2.23
CA GLY A 201 3.64 4.84 3.13
C GLY A 201 2.98 4.35 4.42
N VAL A 202 2.13 3.32 4.34
CA VAL A 202 1.52 2.68 5.51
C VAL A 202 2.58 1.98 6.37
N LYS A 203 3.55 1.32 5.72
CA LYS A 203 4.69 0.68 6.40
C LYS A 203 5.59 1.70 7.11
N SER A 204 5.93 2.81 6.45
CA SER A 204 6.77 3.87 7.02
C SER A 204 6.02 4.69 8.08
N GLY A 205 4.69 4.67 8.04
CA GLY A 205 3.80 5.47 8.87
C GLY A 205 3.55 6.86 8.31
N GLU A 206 3.96 7.15 7.08
CA GLU A 206 3.67 8.42 6.40
C GLU A 206 2.23 8.49 5.87
N LEU A 207 1.57 7.34 5.71
CA LEU A 207 0.17 7.23 5.30
C LEU A 207 -0.65 6.39 6.28
N VAL A 208 -1.93 6.73 6.43
CA VAL A 208 -2.89 5.98 7.25
C VAL A 208 -4.31 6.09 6.69
N PHE A 209 -5.09 5.03 6.84
CA PHE A 209 -6.55 5.08 6.68
C PHE A 209 -7.19 5.06 8.08
N PHE A 210 -7.43 6.25 8.65
CA PHE A 210 -7.77 6.39 10.07
C PHE A 210 -9.15 7.01 10.30
N SER A 211 -9.95 6.36 11.15
CA SER A 211 -11.13 6.95 11.79
C SER A 211 -11.46 6.16 13.06
N LYS A 212 -11.83 6.87 14.14
CA LYS A 212 -12.26 6.24 15.39
C LYS A 212 -13.63 5.55 15.27
N SER A 213 -14.39 5.86 14.21
CA SER A 213 -15.74 5.36 13.99
C SER A 213 -15.81 4.41 12.78
N PRO A 214 -16.32 3.16 12.96
CA PRO A 214 -16.53 2.25 11.83
C PRO A 214 -17.67 2.70 10.91
N LEU A 215 -18.44 3.73 11.29
CA LEU A 215 -19.51 4.30 10.47
C LEU A 215 -19.04 5.51 9.66
N GLN A 216 -17.82 5.99 9.91
CA GLN A 216 -17.22 7.09 9.20
C GLN A 216 -16.03 6.55 8.43
N THR A 217 -16.28 6.22 7.16
CA THR A 217 -15.23 5.78 6.22
C THR A 217 -14.36 6.97 5.87
N PRO A 218 -13.04 6.91 6.14
CA PRO A 218 -12.11 7.90 5.61
C PRO A 218 -12.21 8.05 4.09
N PRO A 219 -12.06 9.26 3.54
CA PRO A 219 -12.23 9.50 2.11
C PRO A 219 -11.16 8.82 1.24
N ALA A 220 -9.94 8.70 1.77
CA ALA A 220 -8.79 8.08 1.13
C ALA A 220 -7.68 7.78 2.15
N MET A 221 -6.52 7.35 1.66
CA MET A 221 -5.28 7.31 2.44
C MET A 221 -4.81 8.72 2.74
N MET A 222 -4.51 9.00 4.01
CA MET A 222 -4.17 10.33 4.49
C MET A 222 -2.72 10.41 4.97
N LEU A 223 -2.09 11.57 4.78
CA LEU A 223 -0.77 11.90 5.30
C LEU A 223 -0.78 11.92 6.83
N THR A 224 0.18 11.26 7.46
CA THR A 224 0.37 11.28 8.92
C THR A 224 1.26 12.46 9.32
N THR A 225 0.75 13.68 9.19
CA THR A 225 1.49 14.89 9.58
C THR A 225 0.67 15.80 10.50
N PRO A 226 1.30 16.64 11.35
CA PRO A 226 0.56 17.48 12.31
C PRO A 226 -0.39 18.51 11.69
N VAL A 227 -0.29 18.81 10.40
CA VAL A 227 -1.26 19.69 9.72
C VAL A 227 -2.58 18.97 9.42
N CYS A 228 -2.56 17.63 9.38
CA CYS A 228 -3.69 16.79 8.97
C CYS A 228 -4.50 16.24 10.15
N TRP A 229 -3.95 16.32 11.36
CA TRP A 229 -4.44 15.58 12.52
C TRP A 229 -4.29 16.41 13.79
N SER A 230 -5.17 16.18 14.75
CA SER A 230 -4.96 16.65 16.11
C SER A 230 -3.81 15.89 16.79
N ASP A 231 -3.23 16.45 17.85
CA ASP A 231 -2.19 15.76 18.64
C ASP A 231 -2.72 14.42 19.19
N GLU A 232 -3.99 14.38 19.64
CA GLU A 232 -4.64 13.17 20.13
C GLU A 232 -4.77 12.10 19.02
N ASP A 233 -5.16 12.48 17.81
CA ASP A 233 -5.27 11.54 16.70
C ASP A 233 -3.90 11.03 16.24
N MET A 234 -2.86 11.88 16.28
CA MET A 234 -1.49 11.45 15.97
C MET A 234 -0.97 10.43 16.98
N GLU A 235 -1.26 10.60 18.27
CA GLU A 235 -0.96 9.61 19.31
C GLU A 235 -1.71 8.29 19.06
N ALA A 236 -3.00 8.36 18.74
CA ALA A 236 -3.81 7.19 18.41
C ALA A 236 -3.29 6.44 17.17
N ILE A 237 -2.96 7.16 16.09
CA ILE A 237 -2.37 6.59 14.86
C ILE A 237 -1.05 5.88 15.16
N ALA A 238 -0.18 6.48 15.97
CA ALA A 238 1.10 5.89 16.36
C ALA A 238 0.92 4.64 17.24
N HIS A 239 -0.05 4.67 18.17
CA HIS A 239 -0.41 3.54 19.03
C HIS A 239 -0.94 2.36 18.21
N ASP A 240 -1.93 2.60 17.34
CA ASP A 240 -2.53 1.54 16.51
C ASP A 240 -1.53 0.95 15.51
N ARG A 241 -0.59 1.75 15.01
CA ARG A 241 0.54 1.24 14.21
C ARG A 241 1.39 0.26 15.02
N THR A 242 1.68 0.56 16.28
CA THR A 242 2.45 -0.33 17.16
C THR A 242 1.71 -1.65 17.38
N ILE A 243 0.39 -1.59 17.66
CA ILE A 243 -0.48 -2.76 17.74
C ILE A 243 -0.40 -3.58 16.44
N ARG A 244 -0.57 -2.93 15.28
CA ARG A 244 -0.51 -3.60 13.98
C ARG A 244 0.81 -4.32 13.78
N GLU A 245 1.93 -3.65 14.03
CA GLU A 245 3.27 -4.22 13.82
C GLU A 245 3.55 -5.38 14.78
N GLN A 246 3.17 -5.25 16.05
CA GLN A 246 3.40 -6.26 17.08
C GLN A 246 2.58 -7.54 16.84
N TYR A 247 1.31 -7.41 16.44
CA TYR A 247 0.38 -8.54 16.33
C TYR A 247 0.07 -8.97 14.89
N PHE A 248 0.78 -8.42 13.90
CA PHE A 248 0.55 -8.70 12.48
C PHE A 248 0.59 -10.20 12.15
N ASP A 249 1.62 -10.92 12.61
CA ASP A 249 1.78 -12.36 12.33
C ASP A 249 0.59 -13.17 12.85
N ALA A 250 0.25 -12.97 14.13
CA ALA A 250 -0.85 -13.66 14.77
C ALA A 250 -2.19 -13.34 14.10
N PHE A 251 -2.40 -12.08 13.70
CA PHE A 251 -3.59 -11.67 12.96
C PHE A 251 -3.68 -12.40 11.61
N ILE A 252 -2.64 -12.33 10.77
CA ILE A 252 -2.64 -12.95 9.43
C ILE A 252 -2.85 -14.47 9.52
N ARG A 253 -2.19 -15.16 10.46
CA ARG A 253 -2.37 -16.61 10.65
C ARG A 253 -3.79 -16.95 11.08
N GLN A 254 -4.41 -16.18 11.99
CA GLN A 254 -5.78 -16.45 12.44
C GLN A 254 -6.85 -16.14 11.39
N ILE A 255 -6.66 -15.12 10.54
CA ILE A 255 -7.60 -14.86 9.44
C ILE A 255 -7.50 -15.95 8.36
N SER A 256 -6.29 -16.45 8.08
CA SER A 256 -6.08 -17.41 7.00
C SER A 256 -6.67 -18.78 7.29
N GLU A 257 -6.66 -19.20 8.56
CA GLU A 257 -7.37 -20.40 9.04
C GLU A 257 -8.87 -20.37 8.75
N LYS A 258 -9.46 -19.18 8.65
CA LYS A 258 -10.90 -18.98 8.46
C LYS A 258 -11.26 -18.63 7.02
N THR A 259 -10.27 -18.50 6.14
CA THR A 259 -10.51 -17.96 4.80
C THR A 259 -9.96 -18.87 3.71
N SER A 260 -10.83 -19.20 2.75
CA SER A 260 -10.47 -20.01 1.58
C SER A 260 -9.91 -19.15 0.46
N CYS A 261 -8.86 -19.61 -0.21
CA CYS A 261 -8.32 -18.95 -1.40
C CYS A 261 -9.27 -19.03 -2.62
N GLU A 262 -10.27 -19.91 -2.57
CA GLU A 262 -11.29 -20.05 -3.62
C GLU A 262 -12.51 -19.15 -3.35
N GLY A 263 -12.61 -18.56 -2.15
CA GLY A 263 -13.70 -17.69 -1.73
C GLY A 263 -13.31 -16.22 -1.76
N GLY A 264 -14.16 -15.37 -2.37
CA GLY A 264 -13.93 -13.91 -2.45
C GLY A 264 -14.08 -13.12 -1.14
N ALA A 265 -13.93 -13.76 0.02
CA ALA A 265 -14.25 -13.18 1.34
C ALA A 265 -13.03 -12.68 2.14
N VAL A 266 -11.80 -12.75 1.59
CA VAL A 266 -10.58 -12.30 2.31
C VAL A 266 -10.64 -10.83 2.70
N SER A 267 -11.15 -9.94 1.83
CA SER A 267 -11.28 -8.53 2.20
C SER A 267 -12.18 -8.35 3.43
N ASP A 268 -13.32 -9.03 3.48
CA ASP A 268 -14.25 -8.95 4.62
C ASP A 268 -13.63 -9.56 5.90
N ALA A 269 -12.81 -10.60 5.76
CA ALA A 269 -12.05 -11.18 6.87
C ALA A 269 -10.96 -10.25 7.42
N ILE A 270 -10.45 -9.33 6.60
CA ILE A 270 -9.42 -8.35 6.99
C ILE A 270 -10.03 -7.05 7.54
N ILE A 271 -11.12 -6.55 6.95
CA ILE A 271 -11.68 -5.23 7.27
C ILE A 271 -12.98 -5.27 8.09
N GLY A 272 -13.62 -6.43 8.18
CA GLY A 272 -14.94 -6.57 8.80
C GLY A 272 -14.93 -6.48 10.33
N GLY A 273 -16.12 -6.48 10.94
CA GLY A 273 -16.26 -6.41 12.40
C GLY A 273 -15.57 -7.56 13.15
N ALA A 274 -15.49 -8.75 12.54
CA ALA A 274 -14.74 -9.88 13.11
C ALA A 274 -13.23 -9.61 13.18
N ALA A 275 -12.67 -8.89 12.20
CA ALA A 275 -11.27 -8.48 12.19
C ALA A 275 -10.97 -7.47 13.30
N ASN A 276 -11.82 -6.46 13.45
CA ASN A 276 -11.71 -5.48 14.54
C ASN A 276 -11.78 -6.15 15.93
N LYS A 277 -12.64 -7.17 16.09
CA LYS A 277 -12.68 -7.96 17.32
C LYS A 277 -11.38 -8.74 17.54
N LEU A 278 -10.84 -9.35 16.49
CA LEU A 278 -9.59 -10.11 16.57
C LEU A 278 -8.41 -9.22 16.95
N TRP A 279 -8.30 -8.01 16.39
CA TRP A 279 -7.27 -7.05 16.82
C TRP A 279 -7.38 -6.74 18.31
N ALA A 280 -8.59 -6.52 18.81
CA ALA A 280 -8.81 -6.24 20.22
C ALA A 280 -8.44 -7.43 21.13
N GLU A 281 -8.76 -8.65 20.71
CA GLU A 281 -8.40 -9.88 21.42
C GLU A 281 -6.88 -10.12 21.44
N LEU A 282 -6.19 -9.84 20.33
CA LEU A 282 -4.75 -10.00 20.23
C LEU A 282 -3.98 -8.97 21.08
N ALA A 283 -4.43 -7.72 21.06
CA ALA A 283 -3.77 -6.63 21.77
C ALA A 283 -4.14 -6.52 23.25
N ASP A 284 -5.19 -7.24 23.71
CA ASP A 284 -5.83 -7.05 25.01
C ASP A 284 -6.33 -5.60 25.24
N GLU A 285 -6.56 -4.88 24.14
CA GLU A 285 -7.10 -3.52 24.10
C GLU A 285 -7.72 -3.26 22.74
N LYS A 286 -8.73 -2.38 22.66
CA LYS A 286 -9.38 -2.06 21.39
C LYS A 286 -8.54 -0.99 20.65
N PRO A 287 -8.09 -1.23 19.41
CA PRO A 287 -7.51 -0.19 18.58
C PRO A 287 -8.46 0.99 18.41
N GLU A 288 -7.93 2.20 18.38
CA GLU A 288 -8.75 3.40 18.13
C GLU A 288 -9.21 3.46 16.68
N ASN A 289 -8.32 3.11 15.75
CA ASN A 289 -8.58 3.04 14.33
C ASN A 289 -9.52 1.87 14.01
N ALA A 290 -10.79 2.18 13.81
CA ALA A 290 -11.81 1.21 13.41
C ALA A 290 -11.57 0.62 12.01
N TRP A 291 -10.60 1.16 11.26
CA TRP A 291 -10.24 0.78 9.90
C TRP A 291 -8.81 0.25 9.76
N ILE A 292 -8.16 -0.16 10.86
CA ILE A 292 -6.81 -0.75 10.87
C ILE A 292 -6.63 -1.91 9.86
N GLY A 293 -7.70 -2.65 9.56
CA GLY A 293 -7.68 -3.69 8.52
C GLY A 293 -7.46 -3.15 7.09
N VAL A 294 -7.84 -1.91 6.79
CA VAL A 294 -7.63 -1.29 5.47
C VAL A 294 -6.14 -1.09 5.20
N ASP A 295 -5.36 -0.70 6.21
CA ASP A 295 -3.90 -0.61 6.12
C ASP A 295 -3.29 -1.98 5.77
N VAL A 296 -3.76 -3.05 6.42
CA VAL A 296 -3.34 -4.43 6.14
C VAL A 296 -3.70 -4.84 4.72
N LEU A 297 -4.92 -4.52 4.28
CA LEU A 297 -5.37 -4.82 2.92
C LEU A 297 -4.49 -4.16 1.87
N TRP A 298 -4.16 -2.88 2.03
CA TRP A 298 -3.29 -2.19 1.07
C TRP A 298 -1.84 -2.66 1.13
N GLY A 299 -1.32 -2.97 2.32
CA GLY A 299 -0.02 -3.63 2.47
C GLY A 299 0.05 -4.94 1.67
N ALA A 300 -0.98 -5.77 1.82
CA ALA A 300 -1.09 -7.04 1.11
C ALA A 300 -1.26 -6.88 -0.42
N ILE A 301 -2.06 -5.92 -0.89
CA ILE A 301 -2.20 -5.63 -2.33
C ILE A 301 -0.86 -5.13 -2.90
N GLY A 302 -0.18 -4.18 -2.23
CA GLY A 302 1.11 -3.65 -2.67
C GLY A 302 2.23 -4.70 -2.68
N ALA A 303 2.16 -5.68 -1.78
CA ALA A 303 3.06 -6.84 -1.73
C ALA A 303 2.70 -7.94 -2.75
N GLY A 304 1.60 -7.81 -3.48
CA GLY A 304 1.16 -8.81 -4.45
C GLY A 304 0.63 -10.09 -3.82
N TRP A 305 0.05 -10.01 -2.61
CA TRP A 305 -0.67 -11.13 -1.97
C TRP A 305 -2.07 -11.32 -2.54
N PHE A 306 -2.49 -10.42 -3.44
CA PHE A 306 -3.66 -10.57 -4.30
C PHE A 306 -3.19 -10.65 -5.76
N GLU A 307 -3.31 -11.82 -6.37
CA GLU A 307 -2.93 -12.05 -7.76
C GLU A 307 -3.93 -11.41 -8.71
N GLY A 308 -3.44 -10.69 -9.73
CA GLY A 308 -4.29 -10.02 -10.71
C GLY A 308 -5.08 -8.82 -10.15
N ALA A 309 -4.67 -8.28 -8.99
CA ALA A 309 -5.25 -7.04 -8.47
C ALA A 309 -5.03 -5.88 -9.45
N SER A 310 -6.11 -5.16 -9.72
CA SER A 310 -6.18 -3.98 -10.60
C SER A 310 -7.08 -2.92 -9.97
N PHE A 311 -7.24 -1.78 -10.65
CA PHE A 311 -8.10 -0.69 -10.17
C PHE A 311 -9.57 -1.12 -9.99
N SER A 312 -10.07 -2.02 -10.83
CA SER A 312 -11.47 -2.47 -10.82
C SER A 312 -11.67 -3.89 -10.27
N ASN A 313 -10.58 -4.61 -9.99
CA ASN A 313 -10.63 -5.98 -9.48
C ASN A 313 -9.64 -6.13 -8.33
N LYS A 314 -10.12 -6.56 -7.17
CA LYS A 314 -9.26 -6.78 -5.99
C LYS A 314 -8.25 -7.91 -6.18
N GLY A 315 -8.44 -8.76 -7.19
CA GLY A 315 -7.61 -9.93 -7.44
C GLY A 315 -8.02 -11.15 -6.62
N THR A 316 -7.27 -12.24 -6.79
CA THR A 316 -7.45 -13.49 -6.06
C THR A 316 -6.45 -13.55 -4.90
N PRO A 317 -6.90 -13.73 -3.65
CA PRO A 317 -5.97 -13.85 -2.53
C PRO A 317 -5.16 -15.14 -2.63
N ARG A 318 -3.91 -15.09 -2.19
CA ARG A 318 -3.03 -16.25 -2.02
C ARG A 318 -2.58 -16.39 -0.56
N PRO A 319 -2.01 -17.54 -0.16
CA PRO A 319 -1.29 -17.62 1.10
C PRO A 319 -0.28 -16.45 1.26
N PRO A 320 -0.12 -15.88 2.46
CA PRO A 320 -0.67 -16.36 3.72
C PRO A 320 -2.08 -15.85 4.08
N LEU A 321 -2.76 -15.10 3.21
CA LEU A 321 -4.07 -14.50 3.55
C LEU A 321 -5.21 -15.53 3.62
N CYS A 322 -5.02 -16.67 3.01
CA CYS A 322 -6.01 -17.72 2.85
C CYS A 322 -5.34 -19.10 2.82
N ARG A 323 -6.15 -20.15 2.91
CA ARG A 323 -5.73 -21.55 2.78
C ARG A 323 -6.52 -22.27 1.69
N PHE A 324 -5.92 -23.30 1.10
CA PHE A 324 -6.52 -24.16 0.06
C PHE A 324 -7.16 -25.43 0.61
#